data_AF-A0A954KRR4-F1
#
_entry.id   AF-A0A954KRR4-F1
#
_cell.length_a   1.000
_cell.length_b   1.000
_cell.length_c   1.000
_cell.angle_alpha   90.00
_cell.angle_beta   90.00
_cell.angle_gamma   90.00
#
_symmetry.space_group_name_H-M   'P 1'
#
loop_
_entity.id
_entity.type
_entity.pdbx_description
1 polymer ?
#
loop_
_entity_poly.entity_id
_entity_poly.type
_entity_poly.pdbx_seq_one_letter_code
_entity_poly.pdbx_strand_id
1 'polypeptide(L)'
;MTTPDLWAICFARQAAADFNTWKRLRNQKDPKYPECHVNQFLQMACEKICKSFLITHGSDPSTLQGSHAYIAKNLHTIIAQQISLKNENVSKHKSLLAHVKRLAGEVDRLSPSVDREQRPDNCEYPWAQGNNVYSPLDHH
;
A
#
# COMPACT_ATOMS: atom_id res chain seq x y z
N MET A 1 -21.48 14.35 -13.90
CA MET A 1 -21.60 13.30 -12.86
C MET A 1 -20.26 12.62 -12.71
N THR A 2 -19.88 12.28 -11.48
CA THR A 2 -18.68 11.48 -11.20
C THR A 2 -18.94 10.02 -11.59
N THR A 3 -18.06 9.42 -12.39
CA THR A 3 -18.17 8.01 -12.82
C THR A 3 -17.16 7.13 -12.07
N PRO A 4 -17.41 5.81 -11.92
CA PRO A 4 -16.42 4.87 -11.37
C PRO A 4 -15.07 4.96 -12.08
N ASP A 5 -15.05 5.11 -13.41
CA ASP A 5 -13.81 5.27 -14.17
C ASP A 5 -13.01 6.52 -13.74
N LEU A 6 -13.69 7.64 -13.50
CA LEU A 6 -13.04 8.85 -13.01
C LEU A 6 -12.43 8.64 -11.62
N TRP A 7 -13.12 7.91 -10.74
CA TRP A 7 -12.56 7.51 -9.44
C TRP A 7 -11.32 6.63 -9.59
N ALA A 8 -11.37 5.61 -10.46
CA ALA A 8 -10.24 4.72 -10.70
C ALA A 8 -9.01 5.49 -11.21
N ILE A 9 -9.21 6.43 -12.15
CA ILE A 9 -8.14 7.30 -12.68
C ILE A 9 -7.56 8.18 -11.57
N CYS A 10 -8.41 8.79 -10.74
CA CYS A 10 -7.96 9.65 -9.64
C CYS A 10 -7.15 8.86 -8.60
N PHE A 11 -7.58 7.64 -8.23
CA PHE A 11 -6.81 6.77 -7.35
C PHE A 11 -5.47 6.37 -7.97
N ALA A 12 -5.43 6.01 -9.26
CA ALA A 12 -4.18 5.69 -9.96
C ALA A 12 -3.20 6.88 -9.98
N ARG A 13 -3.70 8.09 -10.23
CA ARG A 13 -2.88 9.32 -10.20
C ARG A 13 -2.30 9.59 -8.82
N GLN A 14 -3.10 9.43 -7.77
CA GLN A 14 -2.61 9.57 -6.40
C GLN A 14 -1.59 8.48 -6.05
N ALA A 15 -1.83 7.22 -6.44
CA ALA A 15 -0.86 6.14 -6.24
C ALA A 15 0.50 6.45 -6.88
N ALA A 16 0.49 7.01 -8.09
CA ALA A 16 1.71 7.45 -8.76
C ALA A 16 2.42 8.59 -8.03
N ALA A 17 1.66 9.56 -7.51
CA ALA A 17 2.21 10.66 -6.72
C ALA A 17 2.85 10.16 -5.42
N ASP A 18 2.16 9.31 -4.65
CA ASP A 18 2.66 8.73 -3.41
C ASP A 18 3.95 7.92 -3.64
N PHE A 19 3.97 7.08 -4.70
CA PHE A 19 5.15 6.30 -5.04
C PHE A 19 6.34 7.17 -5.44
N ASN A 20 6.09 8.27 -6.17
CA ASN A 20 7.15 9.23 -6.51
C ASN A 20 7.69 9.95 -5.27
N THR A 21 6.83 10.30 -4.32
CA THR A 21 7.24 10.87 -3.04
C THR A 21 8.08 9.88 -2.23
N TRP A 22 7.62 8.62 -2.10
CA TRP A 22 8.39 7.56 -1.45
C TRP A 22 9.78 7.40 -2.06
N LYS A 23 9.87 7.26 -3.39
CA LYS A 23 11.17 7.13 -4.10
C LYS A 23 12.09 8.31 -3.80
N ARG A 24 11.56 9.53 -3.82
CA ARG A 24 12.34 10.74 -3.56
C ARG A 24 12.91 10.74 -2.14
N LEU A 25 12.04 10.53 -1.13
CA LEU A 25 12.44 10.51 0.27
C LEU A 25 13.43 9.37 0.56
N ARG A 26 13.17 8.17 0.03
CA ARG A 26 14.05 7.02 0.19
C ARG A 26 15.44 7.25 -0.42
N ASN A 27 15.51 7.93 -1.56
CA ASN A 27 16.78 8.24 -2.22
C ASN A 27 17.56 9.36 -1.52
N GLN A 28 16.85 10.35 -0.96
CA GLN A 28 17.49 11.44 -0.21
C GLN A 28 18.13 10.96 1.09
N LYS A 29 17.54 9.94 1.74
CA LYS A 29 17.99 9.42 3.06
C LYS A 29 18.20 10.53 4.09
N ASP A 30 17.37 11.57 4.05
CA ASP A 30 17.44 12.67 5.01
C ASP A 30 16.95 12.16 6.38
N PRO A 31 17.82 12.16 7.41
CA PRO A 31 17.48 11.63 8.73
C PRO A 31 16.35 12.39 9.42
N LYS A 32 15.94 13.56 8.91
CA LYS A 32 14.75 14.29 9.38
C LYS A 32 13.45 13.57 9.09
N TYR A 33 13.44 12.59 8.17
CA TYR A 33 12.26 11.78 7.87
C TYR A 33 12.46 10.36 8.40
N PRO A 34 11.80 10.00 9.52
CA PRO A 34 11.81 8.63 10.03
C PRO A 34 11.37 7.62 8.97
N GLU A 35 11.94 6.41 9.00
CA GLU A 35 11.64 5.38 7.98
C GLU A 35 10.14 5.01 7.95
N CYS A 36 9.45 5.06 9.09
CA CYS A 36 8.01 4.81 9.18
C CYS A 36 7.21 5.82 8.31
N HIS A 37 7.51 7.12 8.39
CA HIS A 37 6.88 8.15 7.56
C HIS A 37 7.23 8.01 6.08
N VAL A 38 8.48 7.63 5.77
CA VAL A 38 8.85 7.33 4.39
C VAL A 38 7.99 6.17 3.87
N ASN A 39 7.92 5.07 4.61
CA ASN A 39 7.18 3.87 4.24
C ASN A 39 5.66 4.06 4.16
N GLN A 40 5.09 5.03 4.88
CA GLN A 40 3.68 5.40 4.75
C GLN A 40 3.33 5.76 3.30
N PHE A 41 4.20 6.49 2.58
CA PHE A 41 3.95 6.80 1.17
C PHE A 41 3.95 5.55 0.27
N LEU A 42 4.76 4.54 0.58
CA LEU A 42 4.72 3.26 -0.15
C LEU A 42 3.42 2.51 0.11
N GLN A 43 3.00 2.45 1.38
CA GLN A 43 1.73 1.84 1.77
C GLN A 43 0.56 2.52 1.04
N MET A 44 0.50 3.85 1.04
CA MET A 44 -0.59 4.61 0.40
C MET A 44 -0.60 4.42 -1.11
N ALA A 45 0.58 4.35 -1.75
CA ALA A 45 0.70 4.03 -3.16
C ALA A 45 0.10 2.66 -3.48
N CYS A 46 0.44 1.64 -2.69
CA CYS A 46 -0.07 0.29 -2.83
C CYS A 46 -1.59 0.21 -2.57
N GLU A 47 -2.10 0.93 -1.57
CA GLU A 47 -3.53 0.95 -1.28
C GLU A 47 -4.32 1.56 -2.46
N LYS A 48 -3.90 2.74 -2.93
CA LYS A 48 -4.61 3.46 -3.98
C LYS A 48 -4.55 2.74 -5.33
N ILE A 49 -3.45 2.06 -5.67
CA ILE A 49 -3.43 1.24 -6.89
C ILE A 49 -4.38 0.04 -6.77
N CYS A 50 -4.52 -0.57 -5.58
CA CYS A 50 -5.48 -1.64 -5.35
C CYS A 50 -6.93 -1.13 -5.44
N LYS A 51 -7.24 0.05 -4.88
CA LYS A 51 -8.57 0.67 -5.01
C LYS A 51 -8.89 1.00 -6.47
N SER A 52 -7.93 1.55 -7.22
CA SER A 52 -8.08 1.80 -8.66
C SER A 52 -8.44 0.51 -9.41
N PHE A 53 -7.68 -0.57 -9.17
CA PHE A 53 -7.94 -1.89 -9.77
C PHE A 53 -9.32 -2.45 -9.39
N LEU A 54 -9.72 -2.38 -8.13
CA LEU A 54 -11.03 -2.89 -7.70
C LEU A 54 -12.18 -2.15 -8.36
N ILE A 55 -12.08 -0.84 -8.53
CA ILE A 55 -13.09 -0.02 -9.20
C ILE A 55 -13.19 -0.39 -10.68
N THR A 56 -12.07 -0.57 -11.38
CA THR A 56 -12.10 -1.01 -12.79
C THR A 56 -12.66 -2.42 -12.97
N HIS A 57 -12.70 -3.20 -11.89
CA HIS A 57 -13.30 -4.54 -11.85
C HIS A 57 -14.70 -4.56 -11.20
N GLY A 58 -15.37 -3.40 -11.11
CA GLY A 58 -16.79 -3.29 -10.76
C GLY A 58 -17.10 -3.02 -9.29
N SER A 59 -16.09 -2.73 -8.46
CA SER A 59 -16.34 -2.31 -7.06
C SER A 59 -16.86 -0.87 -6.99
N ASP A 60 -17.81 -0.60 -6.11
CA ASP A 60 -18.34 0.74 -5.88
C ASP A 60 -17.29 1.62 -5.16
N PRO A 61 -16.87 2.77 -5.73
CA PRO A 61 -15.96 3.71 -5.07
C PRO A 61 -16.38 4.11 -3.66
N SER A 62 -17.68 4.20 -3.36
CA SER A 62 -18.18 4.60 -2.03
C SER A 62 -17.77 3.61 -0.94
N THR A 63 -17.75 2.32 -1.26
CA THR A 63 -17.40 1.23 -0.34
C THR A 63 -15.89 1.15 -0.08
N LEU A 64 -15.07 1.62 -1.03
CA LEU A 64 -13.61 1.54 -0.99
C LEU A 64 -12.96 2.73 -0.26
N GLN A 65 -13.68 3.84 -0.07
CA GLN A 65 -13.13 5.01 0.59
C GLN A 65 -12.81 4.76 2.06
N GLY A 66 -13.73 4.13 2.80
CA GLY A 66 -13.61 3.90 4.24
C GLY A 66 -13.00 2.55 4.64
N SER A 67 -12.53 1.77 3.68
CA SER A 67 -12.03 0.42 3.92
C SER A 67 -10.54 0.30 3.59
N HIS A 68 -9.84 -0.42 4.46
CA HIS A 68 -8.41 -0.73 4.36
C HIS A 68 -8.22 -2.24 4.15
N ALA A 69 -6.97 -2.68 3.99
CA ALA A 69 -6.58 -4.08 3.79
C ALA A 69 -6.86 -4.69 2.39
N TYR A 70 -6.68 -3.88 1.34
CA TYR A 70 -6.78 -4.35 -0.05
C TYR A 70 -5.45 -4.83 -0.64
N ILE A 71 -4.32 -4.52 -0.01
CA ILE A 71 -3.00 -4.67 -0.63
C ILE A 71 -2.62 -6.15 -0.71
N ALA A 72 -2.68 -6.86 0.41
CA ALA A 72 -2.31 -8.27 0.49
C ALA A 72 -3.12 -9.14 -0.49
N LYS A 73 -4.41 -8.80 -0.68
CA LYS A 73 -5.34 -9.55 -1.53
C LYS A 73 -5.19 -9.24 -3.02
N ASN A 74 -4.85 -8.00 -3.40
CA ASN A 74 -4.98 -7.57 -4.79
C ASN A 74 -3.64 -7.28 -5.50
N LEU A 75 -2.59 -6.88 -4.76
CA LEU A 75 -1.37 -6.38 -5.39
C LEU A 75 -0.68 -7.43 -6.28
N HIS A 76 -0.66 -8.69 -5.86
CA HIS A 76 -0.10 -9.78 -6.66
C HIS A 76 -0.90 -10.08 -7.94
N THR A 77 -2.23 -9.93 -7.88
CA THR A 77 -3.12 -10.07 -9.05
C THR A 77 -2.88 -8.95 -10.06
N ILE A 78 -2.73 -7.71 -9.58
CA ILE A 78 -2.40 -6.55 -10.43
C ILE A 78 -1.08 -6.79 -11.16
N ILE A 79 -0.05 -7.26 -10.45
CA ILE A 79 1.26 -7.53 -11.05
C ILE A 79 1.18 -8.69 -12.06
N ALA A 80 0.43 -9.75 -11.76
CA ALA A 80 0.20 -10.84 -12.70
C ALA A 80 -0.48 -10.35 -14.00
N GLN A 81 -1.50 -9.50 -13.88
CA GLN A 81 -2.17 -8.89 -15.04
C GLN A 81 -1.21 -8.02 -15.86
N GLN A 82 -0.35 -7.23 -15.22
CA GLN A 82 0.65 -6.42 -15.91
C GLN A 82 1.68 -7.27 -16.66
N ILE A 83 2.12 -8.40 -16.09
CA ILE A 83 2.99 -9.36 -16.78
C ILE A 83 2.29 -9.92 -18.03
N SER A 84 1.03 -10.32 -17.91
CA SER A 84 0.23 -10.78 -19.05
C SER A 84 0.08 -9.71 -20.14
N LEU A 85 -0.19 -8.45 -19.77
CA LEU A 85 -0.33 -7.34 -20.71
C LEU A 85 0.98 -7.03 -21.47
N LYS A 86 2.13 -7.36 -20.88
CA LYS A 86 3.44 -7.28 -21.54
C LYS A 86 3.74 -8.47 -22.45
N ASN A 87 2.78 -9.38 -22.67
CA ASN A 87 2.95 -10.65 -23.37
C ASN A 87 4.02 -11.56 -22.74
N GLU A 88 4.29 -11.38 -21.45
CA GLU A 88 5.20 -12.24 -20.69
C GLU A 88 4.44 -13.43 -20.08
N ASN A 89 5.10 -14.59 -19.99
CA ASN A 89 4.48 -15.78 -19.43
C ASN A 89 4.48 -15.73 -17.90
N VAL A 90 3.33 -15.45 -17.30
CA VAL A 90 3.11 -15.40 -15.84
C VAL A 90 3.70 -16.60 -15.09
N SER A 91 3.69 -17.80 -15.68
CA SER A 91 4.25 -19.00 -15.03
C SER A 91 5.77 -18.94 -14.83
N LYS A 92 6.49 -18.17 -15.66
CA LYS A 92 7.93 -17.89 -15.50
C LYS A 92 8.22 -16.92 -14.36
N HIS A 93 7.22 -16.17 -13.89
CA HIS A 93 7.34 -15.18 -12.81
C HIS A 93 6.74 -15.66 -11.48
N LYS A 94 6.48 -16.96 -11.30
CA LYS A 94 5.92 -17.52 -10.06
C LYS A 94 6.69 -17.08 -8.80
N SER A 95 8.02 -17.09 -8.85
CA SER A 95 8.86 -16.65 -7.73
C SER A 95 8.67 -15.16 -7.41
N LEU A 96 8.62 -14.31 -8.45
CA LEU A 96 8.33 -12.89 -8.29
C LEU A 96 6.95 -12.67 -7.66
N LEU A 97 5.91 -13.35 -8.14
CA LEU A 97 4.55 -13.22 -7.60
C LEU A 97 4.45 -13.70 -6.15
N ALA A 98 5.17 -14.77 -5.78
CA ALA A 98 5.26 -15.21 -4.39
C ALA A 98 5.95 -14.16 -3.51
N HIS A 99 7.02 -13.54 -4.01
CA HIS A 99 7.71 -12.46 -3.30
C HIS A 99 6.81 -11.24 -3.12
N VAL A 100 6.12 -10.82 -4.19
CA VAL A 100 5.13 -9.73 -4.17
C VAL A 100 4.04 -10.04 -3.16
N LYS A 101 3.50 -11.26 -3.13
CA LYS A 101 2.44 -11.63 -2.18
C LYS A 101 2.91 -11.49 -0.73
N ARG A 102 4.15 -11.92 -0.44
CA ARG A 102 4.75 -11.74 0.89
C ARG A 102 4.94 -10.26 1.22
N LEU A 103 5.52 -9.48 0.30
CA LEU A 103 5.74 -8.05 0.49
C LEU A 103 4.42 -7.30 0.67
N ALA A 104 3.40 -7.63 -0.13
CA ALA A 104 2.05 -7.08 -0.01
C ALA A 104 1.47 -7.35 1.39
N GLY A 105 1.74 -8.52 1.97
CA GLY A 105 1.40 -8.82 3.36
C GLY A 105 2.09 -7.90 4.36
N GLU A 106 3.39 -7.63 4.20
CA GLU A 106 4.10 -6.67 5.08
C GLU A 106 3.57 -5.24 4.90
N VAL A 107 3.34 -4.79 3.67
CA VAL A 107 2.80 -3.45 3.41
C VAL A 107 1.38 -3.31 3.97
N ASP A 108 0.55 -4.35 3.90
CA ASP A 108 -0.79 -4.37 4.49
C ASP A 108 -0.73 -4.40 6.03
N ARG A 109 0.37 -4.87 6.64
CA ARG A 109 0.61 -4.79 8.09
C ARG A 109 1.16 -3.42 8.52
N LEU A 110 1.87 -2.72 7.64
CA LEU A 110 2.22 -1.31 7.84
C LEU A 110 0.99 -0.40 7.77
N SER A 111 -0.06 -0.85 7.07
CA SER A 111 -1.38 -0.20 7.06
C SER A 111 -2.11 -0.49 8.37
N PRO A 112 -2.37 0.51 9.23
CA PRO A 112 -3.05 0.25 10.49
C PRO A 112 -4.52 -0.01 10.23
N SER A 113 -5.00 -1.16 10.69
CA SER A 113 -6.38 -1.24 11.16
C SER A 113 -6.30 -1.11 12.68
N VAL A 114 -7.18 -0.33 13.29
CA VAL A 114 -7.28 -0.16 14.76
C VAL A 114 -7.37 -1.51 15.51
N ASP A 115 -7.71 -2.59 14.79
CA ASP A 115 -7.93 -3.96 15.26
C ASP A 115 -6.81 -4.97 14.93
N ARG A 116 -5.68 -4.56 14.35
CA ARG A 116 -4.58 -5.48 13.96
C ARG A 116 -3.34 -5.32 14.84
N GLU A 117 -2.52 -6.37 14.87
CA GLU A 117 -1.29 -6.50 15.66
C GLU A 117 -0.50 -5.18 15.77
N GLN A 118 -0.32 -4.70 17.00
CA GLN A 118 0.44 -3.49 17.30
C GLN A 118 1.93 -3.78 17.15
N ARG A 119 2.59 -3.14 16.18
CA ARG A 119 4.01 -3.33 15.90
C ARG A 119 4.80 -2.00 15.96
N PRO A 120 6.10 -2.06 16.30
CA PRO A 120 7.02 -0.91 16.32
C PRO A 120 7.11 -0.11 15.02
N ASP A 121 6.80 -0.74 13.89
CA ASP A 121 6.85 -0.18 12.55
C ASP A 121 5.51 0.37 12.06
N ASN A 122 4.47 0.40 12.92
CA ASN A 122 3.27 1.19 12.67
C ASN A 122 3.69 2.64 12.43
N CYS A 123 3.21 3.25 11.36
CA CYS A 123 3.61 4.60 10.96
C CYS A 123 2.55 5.68 11.23
N GLU A 124 1.34 5.32 11.66
CA GLU A 124 0.24 6.30 11.79
C GLU A 124 -0.17 6.61 13.23
N TYR A 125 -0.16 5.63 14.14
CA TYR A 125 -0.72 5.81 15.48
C TYR A 125 0.20 5.29 16.58
N PRO A 126 0.27 5.99 17.73
CA PRO A 126 0.83 5.42 18.93
C PRO A 126 0.11 4.13 19.32
N TRP A 127 0.81 3.21 19.97
CA TRP A 127 0.22 1.97 20.50
C TRP A 127 0.61 1.74 21.96
N ALA A 128 -0.22 0.99 22.66
CA ALA A 128 -0.01 0.70 24.08
C ALA A 128 0.62 -0.69 24.24
N GLN A 129 1.70 -0.79 25.01
CA GLN A 129 2.29 -2.07 25.37
C GLN A 129 2.58 -2.08 26.87
N GLY A 130 1.77 -2.85 27.62
CA GLY A 130 1.77 -2.80 29.08
C GLY A 130 1.26 -1.45 29.60
N ASN A 131 2.05 -0.81 30.46
CA ASN A 131 1.74 0.53 31.01
C ASN A 131 2.35 1.69 30.19
N ASN A 132 2.96 1.39 29.04
CA ASN A 132 3.65 2.37 28.21
C ASN A 132 2.86 2.64 26.92
N VAL A 133 2.98 3.87 26.42
CA VAL A 133 2.52 4.27 25.09
C VAL A 133 3.75 4.59 24.25
N TYR A 134 3.85 3.98 23.08
CA TYR A 134 4.96 4.13 22.16
C TYR A 134 4.51 4.90 20.92
N SER A 135 5.35 5.80 20.43
CA SER A 135 5.17 6.46 19.15
C SER A 135 5.94 5.73 18.05
N PRO A 136 5.43 5.69 16.81
CA PRO A 136 6.19 5.34 15.61
C PRO A 136 7.54 6.06 15.47
N LEU A 137 7.68 7.21 16.13
CA LEU A 137 8.86 8.06 16.10
C LEU A 137 9.92 7.65 17.14
N ASP A 138 9.57 6.80 18.10
CA ASP A 138 10.47 6.43 19.20
C ASP A 138 11.45 5.30 18.82
N HIS A 139 11.25 4.66 17.67
CA HIS A 139 12.14 3.62 17.14
C HIS A 139 13.08 4.21 16.08
N HIS A 140 14.34 4.46 16.48
CA HIS A 140 15.45 4.87 15.62
C HIS A 140 16.54 3.78 15.56
#